data_AF-A0A0C1ZK05-F1
#
_entry.id   AF-A0A0C1ZK05-F1
#
_cell.length_a   1.000
_cell.length_b   1.000
_cell.length_c   1.000
_cell.angle_alpha   90.00
_cell.angle_beta   90.00
_cell.angle_gamma   90.00
#
_symmetry.space_group_name_H-M   'P 1'
#
loop_
_entity.id
_entity.type
_entity.pdbx_description
1 polymer ?
#
loop_
_entity_poly.entity_id
_entity_poly.type
_entity_poly.pdbx_seq_one_letter_code
_entity_poly.pdbx_strand_id
1 'polypeptide(L)'
;MSYQTKVRTPLYPHYEWVQAFISVIEKKPQYLITQLNRAFTELRGTPQNTVNWQAPDIWIPERLPTELQGIALDIWNTSKHQLNPRHIYGSYLFMNNHDLVDTKQGIYQLTAKGQLFLKNDAKVLQGIDENEGLLQLLKLFKAAGQAKTSDIKPQWAEYLSDYSNFGTDSTIRDTLQRRVRNLLYRGLLEKEGLKYSVSPEGLAWLTNAPDASLSEVDKFDLLADIGQHNKAQRNMLFEHLSSMNPYQFEKLVALLLQAMGYEDVQVTKQSGDKGVDVVGNVQIGISSVREVVQVKRTPNTTITRQLIDQLRGALPYHEAIRGTLITLGKFSDGAKEGALFPNAAPITLIDGDKLLDLLIDFEVGVKKRKVEALEVDLSIFEEDFDLDTTILSSS
;
A
#
# COMPACT_ATOMS: atom_id res chain seq x y z
N MET A 1 19.59 12.88 -15.93
CA MET A 1 19.25 11.54 -16.48
C MET A 1 17.74 11.42 -16.65
N SER A 2 17.23 10.90 -17.76
CA SER A 2 15.81 10.56 -17.88
C SER A 2 15.53 9.36 -16.99
N TYR A 3 14.79 9.54 -15.89
CA TYR A 3 14.40 8.42 -15.02
C TYR A 3 13.66 7.37 -15.87
N GLN A 4 14.21 6.15 -15.91
CA GLN A 4 13.54 5.04 -16.57
C GLN A 4 12.32 4.64 -15.73
N THR A 5 11.12 4.70 -16.31
CA THR A 5 9.89 4.30 -15.62
C THR A 5 9.98 2.83 -15.19
N LYS A 6 9.93 2.57 -13.88
CA LYS A 6 9.87 1.24 -13.27
C LYS A 6 8.45 0.94 -12.81
N VAL A 7 8.21 -0.31 -12.42
CA VAL A 7 6.89 -0.81 -11.96
C VAL A 7 5.83 -0.51 -13.02
N ARG A 8 5.94 -1.19 -14.17
CA ARG A 8 5.11 -0.88 -15.36
C ARG A 8 3.95 -1.83 -15.52
N THR A 9 4.06 -3.05 -15.00
CA THR A 9 3.06 -4.09 -15.25
C THR A 9 1.95 -4.04 -14.19
N PRO A 10 0.71 -3.63 -14.56
CA PRO A 10 -0.46 -3.81 -13.69
C PRO A 10 -0.88 -5.28 -13.70
N LEU A 11 -1.69 -5.70 -12.72
CA LEU A 11 -2.10 -7.10 -12.60
C LEU A 11 -0.91 -8.09 -12.59
N TYR A 12 0.20 -7.67 -11.96
CA TYR A 12 1.48 -8.37 -11.95
C TYR A 12 1.32 -9.89 -11.70
N PRO A 13 1.72 -10.75 -12.65
CA PRO A 13 1.49 -12.19 -12.59
C PRO A 13 2.60 -12.95 -11.85
N HIS A 14 2.36 -14.23 -11.56
CA HIS A 14 3.43 -15.16 -11.19
C HIS A 14 4.25 -15.54 -12.42
N TYR A 15 5.56 -15.76 -12.25
CA TYR A 15 6.44 -16.08 -13.37
C TYR A 15 6.05 -17.38 -14.08
N GLU A 16 5.69 -18.42 -13.33
CA GLU A 16 5.22 -19.69 -13.91
C GLU A 16 3.99 -19.51 -14.80
N TRP A 17 3.10 -18.57 -14.47
CA TRP A 17 1.92 -18.27 -15.29
C TRP A 17 2.33 -17.63 -16.62
N VAL A 18 3.28 -16.71 -16.59
CA VAL A 18 3.83 -16.10 -17.80
C VAL A 18 4.55 -17.16 -18.64
N GLN A 19 5.36 -18.01 -18.02
CA GLN A 19 6.10 -19.07 -18.71
C GLN A 19 5.16 -20.05 -19.41
N ALA A 20 4.13 -20.52 -18.73
CA ALA A 20 3.10 -21.37 -19.33
C ALA A 20 2.39 -20.65 -20.49
N PHE A 21 2.00 -19.39 -20.28
CA PHE A 21 1.33 -18.59 -21.31
C PHE A 21 2.18 -18.39 -22.56
N ILE A 22 3.41 -17.89 -22.42
CA ILE A 22 4.29 -17.63 -23.58
C ILE A 22 4.71 -18.91 -24.30
N SER A 23 4.77 -20.05 -23.58
CA SER A 23 5.03 -21.36 -24.20
C SER A 23 3.88 -21.83 -25.09
N VAL A 24 2.63 -21.54 -24.70
CA VAL A 24 1.44 -21.94 -25.47
C VAL A 24 1.26 -21.08 -26.72
N ILE A 25 1.51 -19.77 -26.61
CA ILE A 25 1.30 -18.85 -27.72
C ILE A 25 2.46 -18.85 -28.73
N GLU A 26 3.60 -19.45 -28.38
CA GLU A 26 4.74 -19.56 -29.29
C GLU A 26 4.31 -20.20 -30.61
N LYS A 27 4.61 -19.51 -31.72
CA LYS A 27 4.20 -19.89 -33.09
C LYS A 27 2.68 -19.90 -33.33
N LYS A 28 1.87 -19.30 -32.45
CA LYS A 28 0.43 -19.10 -32.67
C LYS A 28 0.16 -17.71 -33.29
N PRO A 29 -0.92 -17.57 -34.08
CA PRO A 29 -1.35 -16.26 -34.57
C PRO A 29 -1.73 -15.30 -33.45
N GLN A 30 -1.29 -14.04 -33.56
CA GLN A 30 -1.54 -12.98 -32.58
C GLN A 30 -3.04 -12.73 -32.39
N TYR A 31 -3.82 -12.80 -33.47
CA TYR A 31 -5.25 -12.49 -33.44
C TYR A 31 -6.03 -13.40 -32.48
N LEU A 32 -5.58 -14.63 -32.24
CA LEU A 32 -6.26 -15.56 -31.31
C LEU A 32 -6.26 -15.01 -29.88
N ILE A 33 -5.14 -14.44 -29.43
CA ILE A 33 -5.04 -13.84 -28.09
C ILE A 33 -5.84 -12.54 -28.00
N THR A 34 -5.84 -11.74 -29.07
CA THR A 34 -6.68 -10.53 -29.14
C THR A 34 -8.16 -10.87 -29.05
N GLN A 35 -8.62 -11.88 -29.82
CA GLN A 35 -10.00 -12.36 -29.78
C GLN A 35 -10.35 -12.99 -28.43
N LEU A 36 -9.42 -13.74 -27.82
CA LEU A 36 -9.63 -14.34 -26.50
C LEU A 36 -9.83 -13.27 -25.41
N ASN A 37 -9.00 -12.23 -25.38
CA ASN A 37 -9.17 -11.09 -24.46
C ASN A 37 -10.49 -10.34 -24.71
N ARG A 38 -10.89 -10.19 -25.97
CA ARG A 38 -12.18 -9.58 -26.33
C ARG A 38 -13.35 -10.43 -25.85
N ALA A 39 -13.33 -11.74 -26.08
CA ALA A 39 -14.36 -12.67 -25.62
C ALA A 39 -14.53 -12.61 -24.10
N PHE A 40 -13.44 -12.53 -23.33
CA PHE A 40 -13.53 -12.38 -21.86
C PHE A 40 -14.07 -11.04 -21.37
N THR A 41 -13.95 -10.00 -22.20
CA THR A 41 -14.54 -8.69 -21.91
C THR A 41 -16.04 -8.73 -22.17
N GLU A 42 -16.47 -9.34 -23.28
CA GLU A 42 -17.88 -9.49 -23.66
C GLU A 42 -18.64 -10.45 -22.75
N LEU A 43 -18.02 -11.55 -22.32
CA LEU A 43 -18.59 -12.53 -21.39
C LEU A 43 -18.58 -12.05 -19.92
N ARG A 44 -18.05 -10.85 -19.63
CA ARG A 44 -17.98 -10.35 -18.26
C ARG A 44 -19.38 -10.01 -17.76
N GLY A 45 -19.87 -10.77 -16.79
CA GLY A 45 -21.12 -10.49 -16.10
C GLY A 45 -21.15 -9.11 -15.42
N THR A 46 -22.36 -8.63 -15.10
CA THR A 46 -22.56 -7.42 -14.29
C THR A 46 -22.53 -7.75 -12.79
N PRO A 47 -22.36 -6.78 -11.88
CA PRO A 47 -22.49 -7.02 -10.45
C PRO A 47 -23.83 -7.67 -10.05
N GLN A 48 -24.89 -7.43 -10.83
CA GLN A 48 -26.22 -8.00 -10.66
C GLN A 48 -26.37 -9.40 -11.28
N ASN A 49 -25.48 -9.80 -12.18
CA ASN A 49 -25.47 -11.12 -12.81
C ASN A 49 -24.03 -11.64 -12.94
N THR A 50 -23.51 -12.17 -11.83
CA THR A 50 -22.12 -12.63 -11.73
C THR A 50 -21.93 -13.96 -12.45
N VAL A 51 -20.91 -14.03 -13.30
CA VAL A 51 -20.56 -15.24 -14.05
C VAL A 51 -19.54 -16.05 -13.25
N ASN A 52 -19.79 -17.35 -13.08
CA ASN A 52 -18.86 -18.26 -12.41
C ASN A 52 -17.73 -18.69 -13.37
N TRP A 53 -16.47 -18.43 -12.99
CA TRP A 53 -15.27 -18.74 -13.77
C TRP A 53 -14.39 -19.84 -13.15
N GLN A 54 -14.84 -20.50 -12.07
CA GLN A 54 -13.99 -21.40 -11.27
C GLN A 54 -13.61 -22.72 -11.96
N ALA A 55 -14.40 -23.18 -12.93
CA ALA A 55 -14.19 -24.47 -13.60
C ALA A 55 -13.94 -24.32 -15.12
N PRO A 56 -12.71 -23.97 -15.55
CA PRO A 56 -12.36 -23.81 -16.97
C PRO A 56 -12.72 -25.00 -17.85
N ASP A 57 -12.54 -26.22 -17.35
CA ASP A 57 -12.90 -27.44 -18.08
C ASP A 57 -14.38 -27.52 -18.47
N ILE A 58 -15.25 -26.81 -17.71
CA ILE A 58 -16.68 -26.75 -17.95
C ILE A 58 -17.03 -25.52 -18.79
N TRP A 59 -16.60 -24.32 -18.36
CA TRP A 59 -17.08 -23.10 -19.02
C TRP A 59 -16.39 -22.81 -20.36
N ILE A 60 -15.17 -23.33 -20.61
CA ILE A 60 -14.49 -23.14 -21.90
C ILE A 60 -15.34 -23.72 -23.05
N PRO A 61 -15.72 -25.01 -23.04
CA PRO A 61 -16.51 -25.57 -24.12
C PRO A 61 -17.93 -24.98 -24.20
N GLU A 62 -18.50 -24.56 -23.07
CA GLU A 62 -19.87 -24.02 -23.02
C GLU A 62 -19.99 -22.57 -23.53
N ARG A 63 -18.96 -21.74 -23.32
CA ARG A 63 -19.08 -20.27 -23.47
C ARG A 63 -18.13 -19.66 -24.47
N LEU A 64 -16.98 -20.27 -24.74
CA LEU A 64 -16.04 -19.73 -25.72
C LEU A 64 -16.36 -20.21 -27.14
N PRO A 65 -16.18 -19.36 -28.16
CA PRO A 65 -16.22 -19.77 -29.56
C PRO A 65 -15.27 -20.94 -29.82
N THR A 66 -15.67 -21.90 -30.65
CA THR A 66 -14.91 -23.14 -30.93
C THR A 66 -13.46 -22.88 -31.33
N GLU A 67 -13.21 -21.82 -32.11
CA GLU A 67 -11.86 -21.43 -32.55
C GLU A 67 -10.93 -20.98 -31.40
N LEU A 68 -11.48 -20.56 -30.26
CA LEU A 68 -10.74 -20.07 -29.10
C LEU A 68 -10.62 -21.12 -27.97
N GLN A 69 -11.43 -22.18 -28.02
CA GLN A 69 -11.44 -23.22 -26.98
C GLN A 69 -10.09 -23.93 -26.87
N GLY A 70 -9.49 -24.28 -28.01
CA GLY A 70 -8.20 -24.99 -28.04
C GLY A 70 -7.10 -24.21 -27.33
N ILE A 71 -6.92 -22.93 -27.68
CA ILE A 71 -5.88 -22.09 -27.05
C ILE A 71 -6.16 -21.83 -25.56
N ALA A 72 -7.43 -21.69 -25.16
CA ALA A 72 -7.80 -21.54 -23.75
C ALA A 72 -7.50 -22.81 -22.94
N LEU A 73 -7.80 -24.00 -23.47
CA LEU A 73 -7.49 -25.28 -22.84
C LEU A 73 -5.98 -25.52 -22.79
N ASP A 74 -5.23 -25.18 -23.85
CA ASP A 74 -3.77 -25.31 -23.87
C ASP A 74 -3.13 -24.47 -22.74
N ILE A 75 -3.62 -23.24 -22.51
CA ILE A 75 -3.18 -22.37 -21.39
C ILE A 75 -3.50 -23.02 -20.04
N TRP A 76 -4.72 -23.52 -19.88
CA TRP A 76 -5.18 -24.16 -18.64
C TRP A 76 -4.36 -25.40 -18.29
N ASN A 77 -4.13 -26.28 -19.27
CA ASN A 77 -3.40 -27.53 -19.10
C ASN A 77 -1.90 -27.31 -18.90
N THR A 78 -1.29 -26.43 -19.72
CA THR A 78 0.17 -26.17 -19.65
C THR A 78 0.56 -25.53 -18.31
N SER A 79 -0.33 -24.71 -17.74
CA SER A 79 -0.13 -24.11 -16.42
C SER A 79 -0.47 -25.05 -15.25
N LYS A 80 -0.73 -26.34 -15.51
CA LYS A 80 -1.16 -27.32 -14.49
C LYS A 80 -2.36 -26.81 -13.68
N HIS A 81 -3.33 -26.20 -14.37
CA HIS A 81 -4.53 -25.65 -13.76
C HIS A 81 -4.30 -24.48 -12.79
N GLN A 82 -3.18 -23.76 -12.93
CA GLN A 82 -2.88 -22.59 -12.09
C GLN A 82 -3.24 -21.26 -12.76
N LEU A 83 -3.10 -21.16 -14.08
CA LEU A 83 -3.48 -19.96 -14.84
C LEU A 83 -4.86 -20.17 -15.45
N ASN A 84 -5.88 -19.66 -14.77
CA ASN A 84 -7.22 -19.59 -15.35
C ASN A 84 -7.19 -18.70 -16.61
N PRO A 85 -7.62 -19.18 -17.80
CA PRO A 85 -7.53 -18.41 -19.04
C PRO A 85 -8.24 -17.05 -18.97
N ARG A 86 -9.25 -16.88 -18.10
CA ARG A 86 -9.91 -15.59 -17.85
C ARG A 86 -8.95 -14.51 -17.31
N HIS A 87 -7.83 -14.90 -16.73
CA HIS A 87 -6.89 -14.01 -16.04
C HIS A 87 -5.55 -13.84 -16.76
N ILE A 88 -5.48 -14.18 -18.06
CA ILE A 88 -4.25 -14.09 -18.87
C ILE A 88 -3.80 -12.66 -19.16
N TYR A 89 -4.65 -11.65 -18.95
CA TYR A 89 -4.35 -10.26 -19.32
C TYR A 89 -3.09 -9.73 -18.60
N GLY A 90 -2.85 -10.14 -17.35
CA GLY A 90 -1.62 -9.80 -16.63
C GLY A 90 -0.38 -10.39 -17.31
N SER A 91 -0.42 -11.66 -17.72
CA SER A 91 0.67 -12.32 -18.47
C SER A 91 0.89 -11.69 -19.84
N TYR A 92 -0.19 -11.28 -20.52
CA TYR A 92 -0.13 -10.55 -21.78
C TYR A 92 0.56 -9.19 -21.64
N LEU A 93 0.23 -8.40 -20.61
CA LEU A 93 0.91 -7.13 -20.37
C LEU A 93 2.38 -7.35 -19.99
N PHE A 94 2.65 -8.33 -19.13
CA PHE A 94 4.00 -8.65 -18.68
C PHE A 94 4.93 -9.04 -19.84
N MET A 95 4.49 -9.93 -20.74
CA MET A 95 5.35 -10.35 -21.86
C MET A 95 5.71 -9.18 -22.78
N ASN A 96 4.77 -8.25 -23.00
CA ASN A 96 4.97 -7.07 -23.85
C ASN A 96 5.86 -6.03 -23.15
N ASN A 97 5.61 -5.73 -21.87
CA ASN A 97 6.39 -4.77 -21.10
C ASN A 97 7.87 -5.17 -20.94
N HIS A 98 8.16 -6.47 -21.03
CA HIS A 98 9.51 -7.01 -20.85
C HIS A 98 10.14 -7.60 -22.12
N ASP A 99 9.52 -7.37 -23.29
CA ASP A 99 10.02 -7.81 -24.60
C ASP A 99 10.33 -9.31 -24.65
N LEU A 100 9.46 -10.13 -24.05
CA LEU A 100 9.64 -11.60 -24.00
C LEU A 100 9.20 -12.27 -25.30
N VAL A 101 8.30 -11.64 -26.04
CA VAL A 101 7.72 -12.15 -27.28
C VAL A 101 7.68 -11.02 -28.30
N ASP A 102 7.99 -11.34 -29.55
CA ASP A 102 7.85 -10.47 -30.72
C ASP A 102 6.83 -11.08 -31.70
N THR A 103 6.38 -10.30 -32.68
CA THR A 103 5.41 -10.76 -33.69
C THR A 103 6.00 -10.62 -35.10
N LYS A 104 6.16 -11.73 -35.80
CA LYS A 104 6.57 -11.74 -37.22
C LYS A 104 5.43 -12.25 -38.09
N GLN A 105 5.01 -11.43 -39.05
CA GLN A 105 3.88 -11.74 -39.95
C GLN A 105 2.60 -12.14 -39.20
N GLY A 106 2.33 -11.52 -38.05
CA GLY A 106 1.15 -11.82 -37.23
C GLY A 106 1.25 -13.11 -36.40
N ILE A 107 2.43 -13.73 -36.31
CA ILE A 107 2.70 -14.94 -35.52
C ILE A 107 3.66 -14.59 -34.38
N TYR A 108 3.33 -15.02 -33.16
CA TYR A 108 4.20 -14.84 -32.00
C TYR A 108 5.50 -15.66 -32.11
N GLN A 109 6.61 -15.04 -31.72
CA GLN A 109 7.93 -15.66 -31.61
C GLN A 109 8.62 -15.21 -30.32
N LEU A 110 9.15 -16.14 -29.54
CA LEU A 110 9.95 -15.86 -28.36
C LEU A 110 11.21 -15.08 -28.75
N THR A 111 11.46 -13.99 -28.04
CA THR A 111 12.74 -13.27 -28.14
C THR A 111 13.85 -14.06 -27.44
N ALA A 112 15.11 -13.67 -27.63
CA ALA A 112 16.23 -14.25 -26.87
C ALA A 112 16.00 -14.13 -25.35
N LYS A 113 15.45 -12.99 -24.90
CA LYS A 113 15.10 -12.76 -23.50
C LYS A 113 13.94 -13.64 -23.04
N GLY A 114 12.91 -13.84 -23.87
CA GLY A 114 11.82 -14.79 -23.60
C GLY A 114 12.29 -16.23 -23.43
N GLN A 115 13.22 -16.68 -24.28
CA GLN A 115 13.80 -18.03 -24.18
C GLN A 115 14.61 -18.21 -22.88
N LEU A 116 15.38 -17.20 -22.48
CA LEU A 116 16.11 -17.21 -21.20
C LEU A 116 15.16 -17.15 -20.00
N PHE A 117 14.07 -16.37 -20.09
CA PHE A 117 13.03 -16.31 -19.07
C PHE A 117 12.35 -17.68 -18.85
N LEU A 118 12.07 -18.43 -19.92
CA LEU A 118 11.55 -19.81 -19.81
C LEU A 118 12.51 -20.77 -19.12
N LYS A 119 13.82 -20.51 -19.21
CA LYS A 119 14.87 -21.32 -18.57
C LYS A 119 15.19 -20.87 -17.14
N ASN A 120 14.45 -19.90 -16.60
CA ASN A 120 14.73 -19.29 -15.30
C ASN A 120 16.16 -18.70 -15.21
N ASP A 121 16.65 -18.09 -16.28
CA ASP A 121 17.96 -17.43 -16.27
C ASP A 121 18.00 -16.33 -15.21
N ALA A 122 18.91 -16.46 -14.24
CA ALA A 122 18.95 -15.60 -13.06
C ALA A 122 19.10 -14.12 -13.41
N LYS A 123 19.95 -13.78 -14.40
CA LYS A 123 20.20 -12.39 -14.81
C LYS A 123 18.96 -11.77 -15.44
N VAL A 124 18.25 -12.51 -16.29
CA VAL A 124 16.99 -12.04 -16.89
C VAL A 124 15.92 -11.85 -15.83
N LEU A 125 15.76 -12.79 -14.91
CA LEU A 125 14.78 -12.67 -13.83
C LEU A 125 15.09 -11.49 -12.90
N GLN A 126 16.35 -11.32 -12.48
CA GLN A 126 16.77 -10.19 -11.65
C GLN A 126 16.57 -8.85 -12.35
N GLY A 127 16.89 -8.75 -13.64
CA GLY A 127 16.65 -7.53 -14.41
C GLY A 127 15.16 -7.19 -14.53
N ILE A 128 14.28 -8.19 -14.60
CA ILE A 128 12.83 -7.94 -14.53
C ILE A 128 12.42 -7.53 -13.11
N ASP A 129 12.93 -8.21 -12.08
CA ASP A 129 12.66 -7.88 -10.68
C ASP A 129 13.06 -6.45 -10.33
N GLU A 130 14.20 -5.98 -10.85
CA GLU A 130 14.65 -4.60 -10.71
C GLU A 130 13.68 -3.62 -11.38
N ASN A 131 13.35 -3.87 -12.65
CA ASN A 131 12.43 -3.03 -13.43
C ASN A 131 11.01 -3.00 -12.85
N GLU A 132 10.63 -3.99 -12.06
CA GLU A 132 9.30 -4.10 -11.45
C GLU A 132 9.31 -3.80 -9.95
N GLY A 133 10.45 -3.37 -9.38
CA GLY A 133 10.58 -2.96 -7.98
C GLY A 133 10.55 -4.12 -6.97
N LEU A 134 10.74 -5.36 -7.40
CA LEU A 134 10.77 -6.52 -6.51
C LEU A 134 12.05 -6.54 -5.66
N LEU A 135 13.20 -6.17 -6.24
CA LEU A 135 14.44 -6.01 -5.47
C LEU A 135 14.28 -4.91 -4.40
N GLN A 136 13.59 -3.82 -4.75
CA GLN A 136 13.30 -2.74 -3.81
C GLN A 136 12.42 -3.21 -2.64
N LEU A 137 11.38 -4.00 -2.91
CA LEU A 137 10.56 -4.59 -1.85
C LEU A 137 11.37 -5.52 -0.96
N LEU A 138 12.24 -6.35 -1.52
CA LEU A 138 13.12 -7.22 -0.73
C LEU A 138 14.04 -6.41 0.19
N LYS A 139 14.61 -5.29 -0.28
CA LYS A 139 15.39 -4.37 0.58
C LYS A 139 14.55 -3.80 1.74
N LEU A 140 13.34 -3.31 1.44
CA LEU A 140 12.43 -2.78 2.46
C LEU A 140 12.06 -3.83 3.52
N PHE A 141 11.75 -5.06 3.10
CA PHE A 141 11.47 -6.15 4.04
C PHE A 141 12.71 -6.59 4.82
N LYS A 142 13.90 -6.59 4.21
CA LYS A 142 15.17 -6.90 4.88
C LYS A 142 15.42 -5.90 6.01
N ALA A 143 15.30 -4.60 5.71
CA ALA A 143 15.53 -3.55 6.68
C ALA A 143 14.45 -3.53 7.78
N ALA A 144 13.20 -3.85 7.46
CA ALA A 144 12.14 -3.93 8.46
C ALA A 144 12.20 -5.21 9.33
N GLY A 145 12.98 -6.22 8.92
CA GLY A 145 13.08 -7.53 9.57
C GLY A 145 11.80 -8.35 9.43
N GLN A 146 10.81 -8.08 10.29
CA GLN A 146 9.50 -8.74 10.27
C GLN A 146 8.37 -7.69 10.28
N ALA A 147 7.68 -7.55 9.14
CA ALA A 147 6.76 -6.43 8.92
C ALA A 147 5.46 -6.85 8.23
N LYS A 148 4.37 -6.12 8.51
CA LYS A 148 3.14 -6.23 7.72
C LYS A 148 3.30 -5.44 6.41
N THR A 149 2.52 -5.78 5.39
CA THR A 149 2.46 -4.96 4.16
C THR A 149 2.01 -3.52 4.42
N SER A 150 1.20 -3.28 5.46
CA SER A 150 0.83 -1.94 5.90
C SER A 150 2.03 -1.10 6.33
N ASP A 151 3.06 -1.75 6.89
CA ASP A 151 4.22 -1.08 7.46
C ASP A 151 5.21 -0.67 6.36
N ILE A 152 5.21 -1.39 5.22
CA ILE A 152 6.06 -1.13 4.04
C ILE A 152 5.40 -0.17 3.05
N LYS A 153 4.07 -0.04 3.12
CA LYS A 153 3.28 0.73 2.17
C LYS A 153 3.74 2.20 2.01
N PRO A 154 4.10 2.95 3.07
CA PRO A 154 4.57 4.33 2.92
C PRO A 154 5.82 4.45 2.04
N GLN A 155 6.84 3.63 2.31
CA GLN A 155 8.10 3.64 1.54
C GLN A 155 7.90 3.13 0.12
N TRP A 156 6.99 2.16 -0.06
CA TRP A 156 6.60 1.73 -1.40
C TRP A 156 5.88 2.84 -2.18
N ALA A 157 5.03 3.63 -1.53
CA ALA A 157 4.34 4.76 -2.17
C ALA A 157 5.33 5.83 -2.65
N GLU A 158 6.34 6.14 -1.85
CA GLU A 158 7.42 7.07 -2.21
C GLU A 158 8.26 6.55 -3.38
N TYR A 159 8.63 5.26 -3.36
CA TYR A 159 9.30 4.64 -4.51
C TYR A 159 8.43 4.71 -5.78
N LEU A 160 7.11 4.52 -5.66
CA LEU A 160 6.23 4.64 -6.81
C LEU A 160 6.11 6.08 -7.32
N SER A 161 6.15 7.10 -6.46
CA SER A 161 6.11 8.50 -6.93
C SER A 161 7.35 8.89 -7.71
N ASP A 162 8.50 8.30 -7.39
CA ASP A 162 9.77 8.59 -8.05
C ASP A 162 9.91 7.85 -9.38
N TYR A 163 9.39 6.61 -9.47
CA TYR A 163 9.70 5.71 -10.59
C TYR A 163 8.49 5.22 -11.39
N SER A 164 7.25 5.47 -10.96
CA SER A 164 6.05 4.87 -11.55
C SER A 164 4.87 5.85 -11.70
N ASN A 165 3.88 5.44 -12.48
CA ASN A 165 2.63 6.19 -12.67
C ASN A 165 1.52 5.76 -11.69
N PHE A 166 1.79 4.81 -10.78
CA PHE A 166 0.82 4.34 -9.78
C PHE A 166 0.80 5.23 -8.54
N GLY A 167 -0.14 6.18 -8.46
CA GLY A 167 -0.18 7.17 -7.38
C GLY A 167 -1.39 7.13 -6.43
N THR A 168 -2.44 6.35 -6.71
CA THR A 168 -3.63 6.31 -5.85
C THR A 168 -3.51 5.26 -4.75
N ASP A 169 -4.17 5.46 -3.60
CA ASP A 169 -4.10 4.52 -2.47
C ASP A 169 -4.43 3.07 -2.86
N SER A 170 -5.44 2.90 -3.72
CA SER A 170 -5.86 1.58 -4.22
C SER A 170 -4.83 0.95 -5.14
N THR A 171 -4.20 1.73 -6.03
CA THR A 171 -3.17 1.23 -6.96
C THR A 171 -1.85 0.94 -6.25
N ILE A 172 -1.44 1.77 -5.30
CA ILE A 172 -0.29 1.52 -4.42
C ILE A 172 -0.47 0.21 -3.66
N ARG A 173 -1.67 -0.01 -3.09
CA ARG A 173 -1.98 -1.24 -2.35
C ARG A 173 -1.99 -2.48 -3.24
N ASP A 174 -2.64 -2.41 -4.40
CA ASP A 174 -2.71 -3.55 -5.34
C ASP A 174 -1.33 -3.91 -5.90
N THR A 175 -0.53 -2.92 -6.30
CA THR A 175 0.81 -3.13 -6.84
C THR A 175 1.75 -3.75 -5.81
N LEU A 176 1.71 -3.29 -4.56
CA LEU A 176 2.44 -3.88 -3.44
C LEU A 176 2.03 -5.33 -3.23
N GLN A 177 0.73 -5.59 -3.05
CA GLN A 177 0.22 -6.92 -2.73
C GLN A 177 0.54 -7.96 -3.81
N ARG A 178 0.47 -7.59 -5.09
CA ARG A 178 0.79 -8.52 -6.19
C ARG A 178 2.27 -8.89 -6.23
N ARG A 179 3.15 -7.92 -6.01
CA ARG A 179 4.60 -8.15 -6.00
C ARG A 179 5.03 -8.94 -4.77
N VAL A 180 4.45 -8.65 -3.61
CA VAL A 180 4.63 -9.47 -2.40
C VAL A 180 4.15 -10.91 -2.62
N ARG A 181 2.99 -11.12 -3.26
CA ARG A 181 2.54 -12.48 -3.63
C ARG A 181 3.49 -13.18 -4.59
N ASN A 182 4.03 -12.47 -5.58
CA ASN A 182 5.02 -13.04 -6.50
C ASN A 182 6.29 -13.47 -5.75
N LEU A 183 6.83 -12.61 -4.89
CA LEU A 183 7.99 -12.91 -4.05
C LEU A 183 7.76 -14.11 -3.12
N LEU A 184 6.60 -14.19 -2.47
CA LEU A 184 6.20 -15.33 -1.63
C LEU A 184 6.11 -16.63 -2.43
N TYR A 185 5.47 -16.57 -3.60
CA TYR A 185 5.32 -17.74 -4.46
C TYR A 185 6.67 -18.29 -4.92
N ARG A 186 7.66 -17.41 -5.14
CA ARG A 186 9.04 -17.77 -5.48
C ARG A 186 9.91 -18.12 -4.27
N GLY A 187 9.36 -18.12 -3.05
CA GLY A 187 10.10 -18.41 -1.83
C GLY A 187 11.13 -17.35 -1.44
N LEU A 188 11.05 -16.12 -1.98
CA LEU A 188 11.97 -15.02 -1.65
C LEU A 188 11.51 -14.23 -0.41
N LEU A 189 10.24 -14.38 -0.06
CA LEU A 189 9.68 -13.94 1.21
C LEU A 189 9.09 -15.14 1.94
N GLU A 190 9.09 -15.05 3.26
CA GLU A 190 8.36 -15.93 4.16
C GLU A 190 7.23 -15.16 4.83
N LYS A 191 6.22 -15.91 5.31
CA LYS A 191 5.05 -15.34 5.98
C LYS A 191 4.78 -16.07 7.28
N GLU A 192 4.72 -15.32 8.37
CA GLU A 192 4.30 -15.79 9.70
C GLU A 192 3.10 -14.96 10.17
N GLY A 193 1.92 -15.58 10.22
CA GLY A 193 0.68 -14.88 10.54
C GLY A 193 0.34 -13.78 9.52
N LEU A 194 0.44 -12.51 9.93
CA LEU A 194 0.22 -11.34 9.07
C LEU A 194 1.52 -10.63 8.67
N LYS A 195 2.66 -11.11 9.15
CA LYS A 195 3.96 -10.48 8.91
C LYS A 195 4.76 -11.25 7.87
N TYR A 196 5.67 -10.55 7.23
CA TYR A 196 6.55 -11.02 6.19
C TYR A 196 8.00 -10.71 6.55
N SER A 197 8.89 -11.60 6.15
CA SER A 197 10.35 -11.46 6.30
C SER A 197 11.04 -11.99 5.04
N VAL A 198 12.26 -11.54 4.80
CA VAL A 198 13.07 -12.07 3.68
C VAL A 198 13.61 -13.44 4.06
N SER A 199 13.42 -14.42 3.18
CA SER A 199 13.94 -15.79 3.35
C SER A 199 15.46 -15.84 3.11
N PRO A 200 16.16 -16.92 3.48
CA PRO A 200 17.55 -17.14 3.10
C PRO A 200 17.76 -17.06 1.58
N GLU A 201 16.83 -17.63 0.78
CA GLU A 201 16.84 -17.55 -0.68
C GLU A 201 16.64 -16.12 -1.17
N GLY A 202 15.76 -15.35 -0.53
CA GLY A 202 15.56 -13.92 -0.82
C GLY A 202 16.80 -13.07 -0.54
N LEU A 203 17.53 -13.37 0.54
CA LEU A 203 18.80 -12.71 0.86
C LEU A 203 19.89 -13.05 -0.17
N ALA A 204 19.99 -14.32 -0.55
CA ALA A 204 20.91 -14.75 -1.61
C ALA A 204 20.55 -14.10 -2.96
N TRP A 205 19.26 -13.98 -3.28
CA TRP A 205 18.77 -13.33 -4.50
C TRP A 205 19.16 -11.84 -4.56
N LEU A 206 19.02 -11.12 -3.44
CA LEU A 206 19.46 -9.74 -3.30
C LEU A 206 20.97 -9.57 -3.44
N THR A 207 21.75 -10.46 -2.80
CA THR A 207 23.22 -10.36 -2.79
C THR A 207 23.81 -10.58 -4.18
N ASN A 208 23.17 -11.41 -5.00
CA ASN A 208 23.60 -11.71 -6.35
C ASN A 208 23.02 -10.75 -7.41
N ALA A 209 22.29 -9.69 -7.01
CA ALA A 209 21.72 -8.74 -7.95
C ALA A 209 22.81 -7.82 -8.56
N PRO A 210 22.65 -7.33 -9.81
CA PRO A 210 23.65 -6.46 -10.44
C PRO A 210 23.91 -5.16 -9.65
N ASP A 211 25.15 -4.67 -9.61
CA ASP A 211 25.56 -3.49 -8.82
C ASP A 211 24.76 -2.20 -9.08
N ALA A 212 24.23 -1.99 -10.29
CA ALA A 212 23.35 -0.85 -10.60
C ALA A 212 22.05 -0.85 -9.76
N SER A 213 21.66 -2.00 -9.23
CA SER A 213 20.55 -2.15 -8.30
C SER A 213 20.97 -1.99 -6.83
N LEU A 214 22.28 -1.90 -6.55
CA LEU A 214 22.90 -1.78 -5.22
C LEU A 214 23.55 -0.40 -5.00
N SER A 215 23.55 0.52 -5.97
CA SER A 215 24.04 1.90 -5.76
C SER A 215 23.01 2.84 -5.11
N GLU A 216 21.72 2.46 -5.08
CA GLU A 216 20.69 3.13 -4.25
C GLU A 216 20.73 2.68 -2.77
N VAL A 217 21.83 2.09 -2.32
CA VAL A 217 21.99 1.63 -0.92
C VAL A 217 21.90 2.80 0.07
N ASP A 218 22.30 4.02 -0.29
CA ASP A 218 22.25 5.17 0.63
C ASP A 218 20.85 5.76 0.87
N LYS A 219 20.03 5.97 -0.17
CA LYS A 219 18.68 6.57 0.03
C LYS A 219 17.76 5.63 0.80
N PHE A 220 17.84 4.32 0.56
CA PHE A 220 16.89 3.38 1.15
C PHE A 220 17.31 2.84 2.50
N ASP A 221 18.61 2.69 2.78
CA ASP A 221 19.06 2.46 4.15
C ASP A 221 18.70 3.69 5.01
N LEU A 222 18.87 4.90 4.47
CA LEU A 222 18.41 6.12 5.14
C LEU A 222 16.88 6.15 5.34
N LEU A 223 16.07 5.84 4.33
CA LEU A 223 14.61 5.79 4.46
C LEU A 223 14.14 4.68 5.40
N ALA A 224 14.85 3.54 5.41
CA ALA A 224 14.58 2.47 6.35
C ALA A 224 14.94 2.88 7.78
N ASP A 225 16.08 3.52 7.98
CA ASP A 225 16.52 4.07 9.26
C ASP A 225 15.55 5.15 9.77
N ILE A 226 15.10 6.05 8.88
CA ILE A 226 14.06 7.04 9.17
C ILE A 226 12.75 6.34 9.53
N GLY A 227 12.36 5.31 8.77
CA GLY A 227 11.15 4.53 9.03
C GLY A 227 11.19 3.81 10.39
N GLN A 228 12.31 3.17 10.72
CA GLN A 228 12.56 2.53 12.01
C GLN A 228 12.57 3.56 13.14
N HIS A 229 13.25 4.70 12.94
CA HIS A 229 13.27 5.80 13.89
C HIS A 229 11.86 6.33 14.15
N ASN A 230 11.08 6.62 13.10
CA ASN A 230 9.71 7.09 13.22
C ASN A 230 8.81 6.08 13.95
N LYS A 231 8.96 4.78 13.67
CA LYS A 231 8.24 3.73 14.38
C LYS A 231 8.63 3.68 15.86
N ALA A 232 9.93 3.80 16.17
CA ALA A 232 10.41 3.86 17.54
C ALA A 232 9.87 5.09 18.28
N GLN A 233 9.87 6.27 17.65
CA GLN A 233 9.31 7.50 18.21
C GLN A 233 7.79 7.38 18.42
N ARG A 234 7.06 6.78 17.48
CA ARG A 234 5.62 6.52 17.63
C ARG A 234 5.34 5.60 18.82
N ASN A 235 6.10 4.54 18.99
CA ASN A 235 5.96 3.64 20.13
C ASN A 235 6.32 4.36 21.44
N MET A 236 7.39 5.15 21.45
CA MET A 236 7.77 5.96 22.61
C MET A 236 6.66 6.96 23.00
N LEU A 237 6.03 7.61 22.02
CA LEU A 237 4.88 8.48 22.24
C LEU A 237 3.72 7.69 22.87
N PHE A 238 3.36 6.53 22.32
CA PHE A 238 2.30 5.69 22.87
C PHE A 238 2.54 5.26 24.32
N GLU A 239 3.75 4.82 24.65
CA GLU A 239 4.13 4.44 26.03
C GLU A 239 4.08 5.64 26.99
N HIS A 240 4.51 6.81 26.53
CA HIS A 240 4.43 8.03 27.32
C HIS A 240 2.98 8.43 27.60
N LEU A 241 2.11 8.42 26.59
CA LEU A 241 0.68 8.68 26.75
C LEU A 241 0.01 7.65 27.67
N SER A 242 0.44 6.39 27.59
CA SER A 242 -0.07 5.29 28.43
C SER A 242 0.32 5.40 29.90
N SER A 243 1.37 6.16 30.23
CA SER A 243 1.82 6.42 31.62
C SER A 243 1.55 7.84 32.11
N MET A 244 1.12 8.74 31.23
CA MET A 244 0.80 10.14 31.54
C MET A 244 -0.39 10.26 32.52
N ASN A 245 -0.37 11.31 33.35
CA ASN A 245 -1.47 11.64 34.25
C ASN A 245 -2.78 11.85 33.45
N PRO A 246 -3.93 11.27 33.87
CA PRO A 246 -5.21 11.42 33.16
C PRO A 246 -5.61 12.87 32.86
N TYR A 247 -5.45 13.78 33.83
CA TYR A 247 -5.79 15.19 33.66
C TYR A 247 -4.83 15.92 32.69
N GLN A 248 -3.57 15.50 32.63
CA GLN A 248 -2.65 16.01 31.60
C GLN A 248 -3.00 15.47 30.21
N PHE A 249 -3.50 14.24 30.13
CA PHE A 249 -3.95 13.65 28.88
C PHE A 249 -5.20 14.37 28.32
N GLU A 250 -6.14 14.77 29.17
CA GLU A 250 -7.27 15.63 28.78
C GLU A 250 -6.81 16.99 28.24
N LYS A 251 -5.82 17.61 28.89
CA LYS A 251 -5.20 18.85 28.40
C LYS A 251 -4.49 18.67 27.06
N LEU A 252 -3.82 17.54 26.85
CA LEU A 252 -3.19 17.20 25.58
C LEU A 252 -4.24 17.08 24.47
N VAL A 253 -5.38 16.43 24.76
CA VAL A 253 -6.50 16.34 23.83
C VAL A 253 -7.07 17.73 23.52
N ALA A 254 -7.23 18.60 24.52
CA ALA A 254 -7.65 19.98 24.29
C ALA A 254 -6.67 20.74 23.38
N LEU A 255 -5.36 20.58 23.60
CA LEU A 255 -4.33 21.16 22.75
C LEU A 255 -4.40 20.61 21.32
N LEU A 256 -4.63 19.31 21.16
CA LEU A 256 -4.83 18.68 19.85
C LEU A 256 -6.04 19.29 19.12
N LEU A 257 -7.19 19.44 19.79
CA LEU A 257 -8.37 20.05 19.18
C LEU A 257 -8.09 21.50 18.73
N GLN A 258 -7.38 22.28 19.54
CA GLN A 258 -6.96 23.64 19.15
C GLN A 258 -6.06 23.60 17.91
N ALA A 259 -5.07 22.71 17.85
CA ALA A 259 -4.22 22.54 16.68
C ALA A 259 -4.99 22.09 15.43
N MET A 260 -6.09 21.35 15.61
CA MET A 260 -7.03 20.96 14.57
C MET A 260 -7.97 22.10 14.11
N GLY A 261 -7.88 23.28 14.73
CA GLY A 261 -8.69 24.45 14.39
C GLY A 261 -10.02 24.55 15.14
N TYR A 262 -10.19 23.85 16.26
CA TYR A 262 -11.34 24.06 17.14
C TYR A 262 -11.19 25.38 17.91
N GLU A 263 -12.31 26.06 18.11
CA GLU A 263 -12.43 27.30 18.87
C GLU A 263 -13.02 27.01 20.27
N ASP A 264 -12.84 27.95 21.20
CA ASP A 264 -13.39 27.89 22.57
C ASP A 264 -13.12 26.58 23.31
N VAL A 265 -11.98 25.93 23.05
CA VAL A 265 -11.66 24.63 23.64
C VAL A 265 -11.37 24.77 25.13
N GLN A 266 -12.09 24.02 25.96
CA GLN A 266 -11.98 24.06 27.42
C GLN A 266 -12.04 22.65 28.03
N VAL A 267 -11.14 22.37 28.97
CA VAL A 267 -11.19 21.16 29.82
C VAL A 267 -12.24 21.40 30.91
N THR A 268 -13.14 20.44 31.10
CA THR A 268 -14.21 20.52 32.10
C THR A 268 -13.68 20.29 33.51
N LYS A 269 -14.48 20.62 34.52
CA LYS A 269 -14.15 20.33 35.92
C LYS A 269 -14.64 18.92 36.26
N GLN A 270 -13.80 18.15 36.94
CA GLN A 270 -14.03 16.75 37.35
C GLN A 270 -15.30 16.49 38.20
N SER A 271 -16.01 17.52 38.64
CA SER A 271 -17.24 17.40 39.43
C SER A 271 -18.44 17.87 38.59
N GLY A 272 -19.38 16.96 38.34
CA GLY A 272 -20.67 17.28 37.71
C GLY A 272 -20.68 17.30 36.17
N ASP A 273 -19.58 16.92 35.52
CA ASP A 273 -19.40 16.95 34.06
C ASP A 273 -20.08 15.79 33.29
N LYS A 274 -20.72 14.86 34.01
CA LYS A 274 -21.39 13.67 33.46
C LYS A 274 -20.49 12.85 32.51
N GLY A 275 -19.17 12.91 32.72
CA GLY A 275 -18.18 12.19 31.94
C GLY A 275 -17.76 12.88 30.64
N VAL A 276 -18.03 14.17 30.46
CA VAL A 276 -17.43 15.00 29.41
C VAL A 276 -16.14 15.61 29.94
N ASP A 277 -15.03 15.42 29.23
CA ASP A 277 -13.71 15.87 29.69
C ASP A 277 -13.25 17.16 28.99
N VAL A 278 -13.65 17.36 27.73
CA VAL A 278 -13.32 18.56 26.94
C VAL A 278 -14.54 19.02 26.16
N VAL A 279 -14.71 20.32 25.99
CA VAL A 279 -15.70 20.93 25.09
C VAL A 279 -15.01 21.86 24.12
N GLY A 280 -15.52 21.99 22.91
CA GLY A 280 -15.00 22.92 21.91
C GLY A 280 -15.99 23.16 20.79
N ASN A 281 -15.73 24.20 20.01
CA ASN A 281 -16.53 24.61 18.86
C ASN A 281 -15.77 24.29 17.58
N VAL A 282 -16.47 23.70 16.61
CA VAL A 282 -15.91 23.39 15.29
C VAL A 282 -16.67 24.17 14.23
N GLN A 283 -15.96 24.67 13.24
CA GLN A 283 -16.60 25.33 12.10
C GLN A 283 -16.97 24.29 11.04
N ILE A 284 -18.25 24.23 10.69
CA ILE A 284 -18.79 23.36 9.64
C ILE A 284 -19.51 24.26 8.63
N GLY A 285 -18.82 24.55 7.51
CA GLY A 285 -19.29 25.54 6.54
C GLY A 285 -19.33 26.93 7.19
N ILE A 286 -20.52 27.52 7.25
CA ILE A 286 -20.75 28.85 7.87
C ILE A 286 -21.26 28.76 9.32
N SER A 287 -21.42 27.55 9.86
CA SER A 287 -22.00 27.33 11.19
C SER A 287 -20.94 26.89 12.19
N SER A 288 -20.99 27.46 13.40
CA SER A 288 -20.21 26.98 14.55
C SER A 288 -21.03 25.95 15.32
N VAL A 289 -20.43 24.79 15.57
CA VAL A 289 -21.09 23.63 16.18
C VAL A 289 -20.36 23.27 17.46
N ARG A 290 -21.10 23.20 18.57
CA ARG A 290 -20.55 22.75 19.85
C ARG A 290 -20.42 21.23 19.88
N GLU A 291 -19.25 20.78 20.27
CA GLU A 291 -18.88 19.38 20.40
C GLU A 291 -18.34 19.09 21.81
N VAL A 292 -18.78 17.98 22.39
CA VAL A 292 -18.21 17.45 23.64
C VAL A 292 -17.31 16.27 23.35
N VAL A 293 -16.26 16.14 24.14
CA VAL A 293 -15.26 15.08 23.99
C VAL A 293 -15.09 14.36 25.31
N GLN A 294 -15.19 13.04 25.26
CA GLN A 294 -14.83 12.16 26.35
C GLN A 294 -13.56 11.40 26.02
N VAL A 295 -12.67 11.29 26.99
CA VAL A 295 -11.31 10.80 26.85
C VAL A 295 -11.10 9.61 27.79
N LYS A 296 -10.57 8.51 27.25
CA LYS A 296 -10.23 7.30 28.00
C LYS A 296 -8.79 6.86 27.72
N ARG A 297 -7.90 7.10 28.68
CA ARG A 297 -6.50 6.67 28.65
C ARG A 297 -6.34 5.17 29.01
N THR A 298 -7.11 4.30 28.38
CA THR A 298 -7.13 2.85 28.68
C THR A 298 -6.56 2.05 27.50
N PRO A 299 -5.22 1.96 27.36
CA PRO A 299 -4.56 1.37 26.18
C PRO A 299 -4.90 -0.11 25.95
N ASN A 300 -5.15 -0.86 27.02
CA ASN A 300 -5.41 -2.30 26.98
C ASN A 300 -6.90 -2.66 27.16
N THR A 301 -7.80 -1.69 26.99
CA THR A 301 -9.23 -1.89 27.19
C THR A 301 -10.00 -1.58 25.92
N THR A 302 -10.93 -2.46 25.58
CA THR A 302 -11.86 -2.22 24.48
C THR A 302 -13.08 -1.47 25.01
N ILE A 303 -13.35 -0.29 24.44
CA ILE A 303 -14.53 0.51 24.76
C ILE A 303 -15.77 -0.14 24.17
N THR A 304 -16.81 -0.27 25.00
CA THR A 304 -18.08 -0.90 24.65
C THR A 304 -19.16 0.15 24.39
N ARG A 305 -20.30 -0.31 23.83
CA ARG A 305 -21.45 0.53 23.51
C ARG A 305 -21.98 1.36 24.69
N GLN A 306 -21.88 0.85 25.91
CA GLN A 306 -22.36 1.53 27.11
C GLN A 306 -21.81 2.96 27.23
N LEU A 307 -20.52 3.15 26.91
CA LEU A 307 -19.89 4.47 27.02
C LEU A 307 -20.39 5.42 25.92
N ILE A 308 -20.71 4.90 24.74
CA ILE A 308 -21.31 5.67 23.64
C ILE A 308 -22.67 6.22 24.05
N ASP A 309 -23.50 5.37 24.65
CA ASP A 309 -24.84 5.76 25.10
C ASP A 309 -24.79 6.76 26.27
N GLN A 310 -23.80 6.61 27.17
CA GLN A 310 -23.54 7.57 28.25
C GLN A 310 -23.14 8.96 27.71
N LEU A 311 -22.15 9.02 26.80
CA LEU A 311 -21.72 10.28 26.19
C LEU A 311 -22.86 10.95 25.41
N ARG A 312 -23.63 10.16 24.66
CA ARG A 312 -24.80 10.65 23.94
C ARG A 312 -25.84 11.25 24.88
N GLY A 313 -26.07 10.63 26.03
CA GLY A 313 -26.95 11.17 27.08
C GLY A 313 -26.45 12.47 27.70
N ALA A 314 -25.14 12.74 27.64
CA ALA A 314 -24.54 13.97 28.16
C ALA A 314 -24.74 15.18 27.21
N LEU A 315 -24.87 14.94 25.89
CA LEU A 315 -24.95 16.00 24.87
C LEU A 315 -25.91 17.15 25.18
N PRO A 316 -27.19 16.90 25.56
CA PRO A 316 -28.14 17.98 25.79
C PRO A 316 -27.76 18.89 26.96
N TYR A 317 -27.02 18.38 27.95
CA TYR A 317 -26.59 19.16 29.11
C TYR A 317 -25.46 20.14 28.79
N HIS A 318 -24.80 19.96 27.64
CA HIS A 318 -23.72 20.81 27.16
C HIS A 318 -24.10 21.58 25.89
N GLU A 319 -25.39 21.56 25.50
CA GLU A 319 -25.89 22.20 24.26
C GLU A 319 -25.11 21.74 23.01
N ALA A 320 -24.58 20.52 23.04
CA ALA A 320 -23.81 19.94 21.95
C ALA A 320 -24.68 19.08 21.05
N ILE A 321 -24.47 19.16 19.74
CA ILE A 321 -25.22 18.37 18.75
C ILE A 321 -24.46 17.12 18.30
N ARG A 322 -23.18 17.00 18.69
CA ARG A 322 -22.32 15.84 18.40
C ARG A 322 -21.31 15.63 19.52
N GLY A 323 -20.82 14.40 19.64
CA GLY A 323 -19.78 14.04 20.59
C GLY A 323 -18.61 13.32 19.93
N THR A 324 -17.45 13.36 20.57
CA THR A 324 -16.29 12.55 20.20
C THR A 324 -15.84 11.72 21.39
N LEU A 325 -15.53 10.45 21.16
CA LEU A 325 -14.89 9.58 22.13
C LEU A 325 -13.48 9.25 21.68
N ILE A 326 -12.51 9.60 22.53
CA ILE A 326 -11.09 9.37 22.29
C ILE A 326 -10.59 8.33 23.29
N THR A 327 -9.87 7.31 22.80
CA THR A 327 -9.24 6.30 23.67
C THR A 327 -7.85 5.93 23.17
N LEU A 328 -6.95 5.51 24.08
CA LEU A 328 -5.71 4.83 23.70
C LEU A 328 -5.94 3.35 23.32
N GLY A 329 -7.10 2.80 23.69
CA GLY A 329 -7.47 1.42 23.39
C GLY A 329 -8.18 1.30 22.04
N LYS A 330 -9.09 0.32 21.95
CA LYS A 330 -9.89 0.05 20.74
C LYS A 330 -11.38 0.14 21.02
N PHE A 331 -12.19 0.16 19.97
CA PHE A 331 -13.65 0.09 20.06
C PHE A 331 -14.17 -1.29 19.64
N SER A 332 -15.13 -1.83 20.38
CA SER A 332 -15.84 -3.04 19.97
C SER A 332 -16.75 -2.75 18.78
N ASP A 333 -17.14 -3.78 18.03
CA ASP A 333 -18.03 -3.60 16.89
C ASP A 333 -19.40 -3.05 17.33
N GLY A 334 -19.92 -3.49 18.47
CA GLY A 334 -21.13 -2.92 19.06
C GLY A 334 -21.00 -1.43 19.45
N ALA A 335 -19.79 -0.95 19.80
CA ALA A 335 -19.55 0.48 20.02
C ALA A 335 -19.56 1.26 18.70
N LYS A 336 -18.95 0.71 17.64
CA LYS A 336 -18.96 1.31 16.29
C LYS A 336 -20.38 1.40 15.74
N GLU A 337 -21.17 0.33 15.86
CA GLU A 337 -22.59 0.31 15.50
C GLU A 337 -23.39 1.32 16.32
N GLY A 338 -23.15 1.37 17.63
CA GLY A 338 -23.80 2.32 18.54
C GLY A 338 -23.51 3.77 18.19
N ALA A 339 -22.30 4.09 17.71
CA ALA A 339 -21.87 5.44 17.37
C ALA A 339 -22.59 6.04 16.16
N LEU A 340 -22.95 5.19 15.19
CA LEU A 340 -23.66 5.53 13.95
C LEU A 340 -25.14 5.15 13.96
N PHE A 341 -25.73 4.97 15.15
CA PHE A 341 -27.11 4.51 15.27
C PHE A 341 -28.09 5.49 14.59
N PRO A 342 -29.00 5.02 13.72
CA PRO A 342 -29.90 5.89 12.98
C PRO A 342 -30.75 6.78 13.90
N ASN A 343 -30.92 8.04 13.51
CA ASN A 343 -31.69 9.06 14.24
C ASN A 343 -31.14 9.43 15.63
N ALA A 344 -29.98 8.92 16.02
CA ALA A 344 -29.29 9.32 17.22
C ALA A 344 -28.24 10.41 16.91
N ALA A 345 -27.92 11.24 17.90
CA ALA A 345 -26.83 12.19 17.75
C ALA A 345 -25.50 11.45 17.45
N PRO A 346 -24.73 11.90 16.44
CA PRO A 346 -23.53 11.21 15.99
C PRO A 346 -22.42 11.30 17.04
N ILE A 347 -21.74 10.18 17.24
CA ILE A 347 -20.54 10.09 18.09
C ILE A 347 -19.34 9.71 17.21
N THR A 348 -18.33 10.57 17.13
CA THR A 348 -17.07 10.25 16.44
C THR A 348 -16.20 9.37 17.34
N LEU A 349 -15.58 8.35 16.76
CA LEU A 349 -14.66 7.46 17.48
C LEU A 349 -13.21 7.71 17.03
N ILE A 350 -12.32 7.90 18.00
CA ILE A 350 -10.87 8.05 17.79
C ILE A 350 -10.19 7.02 18.70
N ASP A 351 -9.65 5.96 18.10
CA ASP A 351 -8.89 4.93 18.81
C ASP A 351 -7.41 5.30 18.94
N GLY A 352 -6.63 4.46 19.62
CA GLY A 352 -5.24 4.77 19.93
C GLY A 352 -4.38 5.00 18.69
N ASP A 353 -4.58 4.20 17.64
CA ASP A 353 -3.84 4.34 16.39
C ASP A 353 -4.17 5.69 15.72
N LYS A 354 -5.47 6.02 15.59
CA LYS A 354 -5.89 7.28 14.99
C LYS A 354 -5.51 8.50 15.83
N LEU A 355 -5.51 8.37 17.16
CA LEU A 355 -5.06 9.45 18.05
C LEU A 355 -3.57 9.76 17.83
N LEU A 356 -2.73 8.75 17.75
CA LEU A 356 -1.29 8.94 17.47
C LEU A 356 -1.07 9.59 16.11
N ASP A 357 -1.84 9.20 15.09
CA ASP A 357 -1.78 9.82 13.76
C ASP A 357 -2.10 11.32 13.85
N LEU A 358 -3.21 11.68 14.51
CA LEU A 358 -3.60 13.08 14.69
C LEU A 358 -2.54 13.88 15.47
N LEU A 359 -1.98 13.34 16.55
CA LEU A 359 -0.91 14.01 17.29
C LEU A 359 0.33 14.25 16.42
N ILE A 360 0.67 13.31 15.53
CA ILE A 360 1.82 13.44 14.62
C ILE A 360 1.53 14.43 13.50
N ASP A 361 0.34 14.38 12.92
CA ASP A 361 -0.06 15.24 11.80
C ASP A 361 -0.08 16.71 12.21
N PHE A 362 -0.65 17.00 13.38
CA PHE A 362 -0.73 18.34 13.96
C PHE A 362 0.47 18.72 14.84
N GLU A 363 1.53 17.90 14.85
CA GLU A 363 2.78 18.13 15.60
C GLU A 363 2.60 18.44 17.10
N VAL A 364 1.65 17.75 17.73
CA VAL A 364 1.35 17.87 19.16
C VAL A 364 2.10 16.79 19.93
N GLY A 365 3.11 17.21 20.71
CA GLY A 365 3.97 16.30 21.46
C GLY A 365 5.04 15.60 20.61
N VAL A 366 5.13 15.93 19.31
CA VAL A 366 6.19 15.52 18.41
C VAL A 366 6.68 16.70 17.59
N LYS A 367 7.88 16.60 17.01
CA LYS A 367 8.43 17.61 16.10
C LYS A 367 8.99 16.93 14.86
N LYS A 368 8.53 17.30 13.68
CA LYS A 368 9.11 16.81 12.43
C LYS A 368 10.45 17.52 12.20
N ARG A 369 11.52 16.75 12.03
CA ARG A 369 12.83 17.26 11.64
C ARG A 369 13.03 16.97 10.16
N LYS A 370 13.41 17.98 9.38
CA LYS A 370 13.89 17.76 8.01
C LYS A 370 15.29 17.19 8.11
N VAL A 371 15.52 16.05 7.47
CA VAL A 371 16.86 15.44 7.34
C VAL A 371 17.37 15.85 5.97
N GLU A 372 18.49 16.57 5.94
CA GLU A 372 19.20 16.87 4.70
C GLU A 372 20.14 15.71 4.41
N ALA A 373 19.91 15.03 3.29
CA ALA A 373 20.79 13.98 2.79
C ALA A 373 21.67 14.57 1.68
N LEU A 374 22.97 14.36 1.78
CA LEU A 374 23.91 14.72 0.73
C LEU A 374 24.13 13.49 -0.15
N GLU A 375 23.96 13.67 -1.46
CA GLU A 375 24.36 12.68 -2.46
C GLU A 375 25.57 13.23 -3.21
N VAL A 376 26.59 12.38 -3.39
CA VAL A 376 27.74 12.74 -4.20
C VAL A 376 27.36 12.54 -5.67
N ASP A 377 27.29 13.62 -6.43
CA ASP A 377 27.15 13.56 -7.88
C ASP A 377 28.52 13.24 -8.50
N LEU A 378 28.73 11.97 -8.84
CA LEU A 378 29.98 11.53 -9.44
C LEU A 378 30.10 11.90 -10.93
N SER A 379 28.98 12.19 -11.61
CA SER A 379 28.98 12.50 -13.05
C SER A 379 29.75 13.77 -13.36
N ILE A 380 29.78 14.70 -12.41
CA ILE A 380 30.56 15.92 -12.52
C ILE A 380 32.07 15.65 -12.60
N PHE A 381 32.57 14.57 -12.01
CA PHE A 381 34.00 14.24 -12.03
C PHE A 381 34.42 13.41 -13.25
N GLU A 382 33.47 12.97 -14.07
CA GLU A 382 33.71 12.22 -15.31
C GLU A 382 33.69 13.12 -16.56
N GLU A 383 33.11 14.33 -16.46
CA GLU A 383 33.16 15.34 -17.50
C GLU A 383 34.48 16.15 -17.41
N ASP A 384 35.14 16.39 -18.55
CA ASP A 384 36.25 17.36 -18.62
C ASP A 384 35.67 18.75 -18.29
N PHE A 385 36.04 19.29 -17.13
CA PHE A 385 35.61 20.61 -16.69
C PHE A 385 36.19 21.71 -17.60
N ASP A 386 35.40 22.18 -18.55
CA ASP A 386 35.74 23.38 -19.32
C ASP A 386 35.28 24.63 -18.54
N LEU A 387 36.20 25.22 -17.79
CA LEU A 387 35.97 26.35 -16.87
C LEU A 387 35.52 27.65 -17.57
N ASP A 388 35.47 27.69 -18.89
CA ASP A 388 35.29 28.90 -19.69
C ASP A 388 33.83 29.27 -20.04
N THR A 389 32.81 28.48 -19.66
CA THR A 389 31.41 28.77 -20.07
C THR A 389 30.46 29.27 -18.97
N THR A 390 30.88 29.41 -17.71
CA THR A 390 29.93 29.79 -16.62
C THR A 390 29.99 31.26 -16.16
N ILE A 391 30.83 32.14 -16.74
CA ILE A 391 30.88 33.55 -16.31
C ILE A 391 30.00 34.50 -17.16
N LEU A 392 29.42 34.08 -18.28
CA LEU A 392 28.65 34.98 -19.15
C LEU A 392 27.17 34.59 -19.28
N SER A 393 26.43 34.63 -18.18
CA SER A 393 24.97 34.85 -18.25
C SER A 393 24.40 35.62 -17.05
N SER A 394 25.18 36.56 -16.50
CA SER A 394 24.64 37.62 -15.65
C SER A 394 25.15 38.97 -16.15
N SER A 395 24.40 39.56 -17.08
CA SER A 395 24.45 40.98 -17.43
C SER A 395 23.05 41.41 -17.85
#